data_AF-A0A6M1SH37-F1
#
_entry.id   AF-A0A6M1SH37-F1
#
_cell.length_a   1.000
_cell.length_b   1.000
_cell.length_c   1.000
_cell.angle_alpha   90.00
_cell.angle_beta   90.00
_cell.angle_gamma   90.00
#
_symmetry.space_group_name_H-M   'P 1'
#
loop_
_entity.id
_entity.type
_entity.pdbx_description
1 polymer ?
#
loop_
_entity_poly.entity_id
_entity_poly.type
_entity_poly.pdbx_seq_one_letter_code
_entity_poly.pdbx_strand_id
1 'polypeptide(L)'
;MFFSESHLRSFGANPCLVHEGRVSTYAEVAELAKAAARELPAEQQLIAIEMTQTPAAIARYLGTLDAGHAVIPIMTGHEELLALAVKRFRPGPAGRRETAFTS
;
A
#
# COMPACT_ATOMS: atom_id res chain seq x y z
N MET A 1 -0.57 -2.47 17.67
CA MET A 1 -1.06 -2.08 16.33
C MET A 1 -1.56 -3.33 15.61
N PHE A 2 -2.62 -3.26 14.82
CA PHE A 2 -3.33 -4.45 14.29
C PHE A 2 -2.57 -5.21 13.18
N PHE A 3 -1.47 -4.67 12.67
CA PHE A 3 -0.66 -5.26 11.59
C PHE A 3 0.82 -4.92 11.82
N SER A 4 1.72 -5.85 11.51
CA SER A 4 3.14 -5.52 11.35
C SER A 4 3.79 -6.33 10.22
N GLU A 5 4.79 -5.75 9.55
CA GLU A 5 5.57 -6.42 8.49
C GLU A 5 6.17 -7.75 8.98
N SER A 6 6.72 -7.75 10.19
CA SER A 6 7.37 -8.94 10.76
C SER A 6 6.37 -10.04 11.09
N HIS A 7 5.13 -9.69 11.45
CA HIS A 7 4.06 -10.67 11.61
C HIS A 7 3.67 -11.29 10.27
N LEU A 8 3.60 -10.51 9.19
CA LEU A 8 3.36 -11.05 7.84
C LEU A 8 4.45 -12.00 7.40
N ARG A 9 5.71 -11.59 7.58
CA ARG A 9 6.86 -12.42 7.24
C ARG A 9 6.88 -13.76 7.97
N SER A 10 6.31 -13.84 9.18
CA SER A 10 6.27 -15.09 9.95
C SER A 10 5.48 -16.21 9.27
N PHE A 11 4.55 -15.88 8.36
CA PHE A 11 3.84 -16.86 7.54
C PHE A 11 4.65 -17.36 6.34
N GLY A 12 5.83 -16.78 6.08
CA GLY A 12 6.82 -17.31 5.15
C GLY A 12 6.30 -17.53 3.72
N ALA A 13 6.53 -18.74 3.20
CA ALA A 13 6.20 -19.13 1.84
C ALA A 13 4.71 -19.48 1.63
N ASN A 14 3.85 -19.28 2.63
CA ASN A 14 2.42 -19.55 2.48
C ASN A 14 1.80 -18.59 1.44
N PRO A 15 0.84 -19.05 0.62
CA PRO A 15 0.08 -18.20 -0.29
C PRO A 15 -0.62 -17.04 0.45
N CYS A 16 -0.51 -15.82 -0.08
CA CYS A 16 -1.11 -14.61 0.50
C CYS A 16 -2.08 -13.93 -0.47
N LEU A 17 -1.59 -13.54 -1.65
CA LEU A 17 -2.38 -12.82 -2.65
C LEU A 17 -2.40 -13.59 -3.96
N VAL A 18 -3.53 -13.54 -4.67
CA VAL A 18 -3.69 -14.09 -6.02
C VAL A 18 -4.08 -12.97 -6.95
N HIS A 19 -3.35 -12.79 -8.03
CA HIS A 19 -3.60 -11.77 -9.04
C HIS A 19 -3.16 -12.27 -10.41
N GLU A 20 -4.06 -12.25 -11.39
CA GLU A 20 -3.78 -12.65 -12.79
C GLU A 20 -3.08 -14.02 -12.91
N GLY A 21 -3.52 -15.00 -12.12
CA GLY A 21 -2.96 -16.35 -12.12
C GLY A 21 -1.62 -16.50 -11.41
N ARG A 22 -1.03 -15.41 -10.90
CA ARG A 22 0.15 -15.44 -10.03
C ARG A 22 -0.25 -15.43 -8.57
N VAL A 23 0.43 -16.27 -7.78
CA VAL A 23 0.33 -16.29 -6.32
C VAL A 23 1.56 -15.60 -5.74
N SER A 24 1.34 -14.59 -4.89
CA SER A 24 2.39 -13.99 -4.05
C SER A 24 2.31 -14.59 -2.66
N THR A 25 3.48 -14.94 -2.10
CA THR A 25 3.62 -15.45 -0.75
C THR A 25 3.58 -14.33 0.29
N TYR A 26 3.33 -14.68 1.54
CA TYR A 26 3.38 -13.72 2.66
C TYR A 26 4.74 -13.03 2.79
N ALA A 27 5.84 -13.77 2.59
CA ALA A 27 7.19 -13.21 2.60
C ALA A 27 7.41 -12.17 1.48
N GLU A 28 6.94 -12.43 0.26
CA GLU A 28 7.03 -11.48 -0.86
C GLU A 28 6.20 -10.21 -0.60
N VAL A 29 4.97 -10.38 -0.07
CA VAL A 29 4.12 -9.23 0.29
C VAL A 29 4.75 -8.41 1.42
N ALA A 30 5.38 -9.06 2.41
CA ALA A 30 6.09 -8.38 3.49
C ALA A 30 7.27 -7.54 2.97
N GLU A 31 8.05 -8.06 2.01
CA GLU A 31 9.13 -7.30 1.39
C GLU A 31 8.62 -6.08 0.63
N LEU A 32 7.54 -6.23 -0.15
CA LEU A 32 6.92 -5.11 -0.86
C LEU A 32 6.38 -4.06 0.12
N ALA A 33 5.74 -4.49 1.21
CA ALA A 33 5.24 -3.58 2.24
C ALA A 33 6.37 -2.81 2.93
N LYS A 34 7.47 -3.51 3.25
CA LYS A 34 8.68 -2.89 3.82
C LYS A 34 9.31 -1.87 2.88
N ALA A 35 9.38 -2.18 1.58
CA ALA A 35 9.88 -1.27 0.57
C ALA A 35 8.99 -0.01 0.49
N ALA A 36 7.67 -0.19 0.43
CA ALA A 36 6.73 0.92 0.42
C ALA A 36 6.82 1.81 1.66
N ALA A 37 6.97 1.21 2.85
CA ALA A 37 7.11 1.95 4.10
C ALA A 37 8.34 2.87 4.12
N ARG A 38 9.45 2.46 3.48
CA ARG A 38 10.70 3.25 3.40
C ARG A 38 10.58 4.50 2.54
N GLU A 39 9.60 4.55 1.64
CA GLU A 39 9.34 5.72 0.79
C GLU A 39 8.49 6.79 1.50
N LEU A 40 7.98 6.49 2.69
CA LEU A 40 7.08 7.39 3.41
C LEU A 40 7.84 8.45 4.21
N PRO A 41 7.22 9.62 4.45
CA PRO A 41 7.77 10.62 5.35
C PRO A 41 7.96 10.06 6.76
N ALA A 42 9.00 10.51 7.46
CA ALA A 42 9.26 10.08 8.85
C ALA A 42 8.17 10.53 9.83
N GLU A 43 7.49 11.65 9.55
CA GLU A 43 6.40 12.15 10.38
C GLU A 43 5.07 11.47 10.01
N GLN A 44 4.44 10.87 11.02
CA GLN A 44 3.14 10.22 10.90
C GLN A 44 2.08 11.22 10.42
N GLN A 45 1.40 10.86 9.35
CA GLN A 45 0.38 11.69 8.73
C GLN A 45 -0.61 10.82 7.96
N LEU A 46 -1.70 11.45 7.51
CA LEU A 46 -2.66 10.81 6.63
C LEU A 46 -2.09 10.69 5.22
N ILE A 47 -2.12 9.49 4.65
CA ILE A 47 -1.57 9.19 3.33
C ILE A 47 -2.71 8.72 2.42
N ALA A 48 -2.84 9.36 1.26
CA ALA A 48 -3.78 8.93 0.23
C ALA A 48 -3.12 7.88 -0.67
N ILE A 49 -3.73 6.70 -0.80
CA ILE A 49 -3.24 5.62 -1.66
C ILE A 49 -4.28 5.35 -2.75
N GLU A 50 -3.85 5.49 -4.00
CA GLU A 50 -4.63 5.03 -5.15
C GLU A 50 -4.65 3.49 -5.12
N MET A 51 -5.83 2.92 -4.92
CA MET A 51 -6.04 1.48 -4.82
C MET A 51 -6.38 0.91 -6.19
N THR A 52 -5.54 -0.01 -6.63
CA THR A 52 -5.81 -0.95 -7.74
C THR A 52 -5.93 -2.36 -7.16
N GLN A 53 -6.48 -3.30 -7.93
CA GLN A 53 -6.57 -4.71 -7.50
C GLN A 53 -5.24 -5.47 -7.66
N THR A 54 -4.11 -4.82 -7.35
CA THR A 54 -2.77 -5.38 -7.55
C THR A 54 -2.09 -5.69 -6.20
N PRO A 55 -1.19 -6.69 -6.15
CA PRO A 55 -0.40 -6.99 -4.95
C PRO A 55 0.41 -5.79 -4.45
N ALA A 56 0.91 -4.95 -5.37
CA ALA A 56 1.67 -3.75 -5.03
C ALA A 56 0.81 -2.70 -4.28
N ALA A 57 -0.44 -2.47 -4.70
CA ALA A 57 -1.34 -1.54 -4.01
C ALA A 57 -1.68 -2.03 -2.59
N ILE A 58 -1.93 -3.33 -2.43
CA ILE A 58 -2.14 -3.94 -1.12
C ILE A 58 -0.87 -3.81 -0.26
N ALA A 59 0.30 -4.13 -0.79
CA ALA A 59 1.56 -3.99 -0.06
C ALA A 59 1.82 -2.54 0.37
N ARG A 60 1.51 -1.56 -0.49
CA ARG A 60 1.63 -0.13 -0.15
C ARG A 60 0.70 0.28 0.97
N TYR A 61 -0.56 -0.20 0.95
CA TYR A 61 -1.51 -0.02 2.04
C TYR A 61 -0.97 -0.58 3.36
N LEU A 62 -0.50 -1.82 3.33
CA LEU A 62 0.04 -2.52 4.49
C LEU A 62 1.31 -1.87 5.06
N GLY A 63 2.26 -1.50 4.21
CA GLY A 63 3.48 -0.79 4.61
C GLY A 63 3.20 0.58 5.21
N THR A 64 2.18 1.28 4.70
CA THR A 64 1.76 2.58 5.25
C THR A 64 1.17 2.44 6.65
N LEU A 65 0.34 1.41 6.87
CA LEU A 65 -0.16 1.10 8.21
C LEU A 65 0.97 0.68 9.15
N ASP A 66 1.88 -0.20 8.73
CA ASP A 66 3.02 -0.63 9.55
C ASP A 66 3.92 0.55 9.98
N ALA A 67 4.09 1.53 9.11
CA ALA A 67 4.86 2.75 9.38
C ALA A 67 4.15 3.76 10.32
N GLY A 68 2.94 3.48 10.81
CA GLY A 68 2.23 4.36 11.74
C GLY A 68 1.33 5.40 11.08
N HIS A 69 1.22 5.42 9.74
CA HIS A 69 0.39 6.38 9.04
C HIS A 69 -1.09 5.96 9.00
N ALA A 70 -1.98 6.95 8.97
CA ALA A 70 -3.37 6.72 8.62
C ALA A 70 -3.51 6.68 7.09
N VAL A 71 -4.43 5.86 6.57
CA VAL A 71 -4.59 5.69 5.12
C VAL A 71 -5.99 6.10 4.68
N ILE A 72 -6.07 6.87 3.58
CA ILE A 72 -7.30 6.99 2.77
C ILE A 72 -7.10 6.17 1.49
N PRO A 73 -7.77 5.02 1.35
CA PRO A 73 -7.82 4.30 0.09
C PRO A 73 -8.74 5.04 -0.88
N ILE A 74 -8.25 5.28 -2.10
CA ILE A 74 -9.01 5.92 -3.16
C ILE A 74 -9.03 4.95 -4.34
N MET A 75 -10.21 4.44 -4.67
CA MET A 75 -10.34 3.52 -5.78
C MET A 75 -10.01 4.22 -7.09
N THR A 76 -9.26 3.54 -7.95
CA THR A 76 -8.89 4.05 -9.29
C THR A 76 -10.16 4.44 -10.07
N GLY A 77 -10.15 5.59 -10.75
CA GLY A 77 -11.31 6.12 -11.49
C GLY A 77 -12.32 6.92 -10.65
N HIS A 78 -11.94 7.31 -9.43
CA HIS A 78 -12.73 8.20 -8.57
C HIS A 78 -11.95 9.47 -8.18
N GLU A 79 -11.47 10.20 -9.19
CA GLU A 79 -10.66 11.42 -9.01
C GLU A 79 -11.39 12.51 -8.22
N GLU A 80 -12.72 12.52 -8.25
CA GLU A 80 -13.56 13.43 -7.45
C GLU A 80 -13.42 13.17 -5.94
N LEU A 81 -13.30 11.90 -5.54
CA LEU A 81 -13.10 11.53 -4.14
C LEU A 81 -11.70 11.92 -3.66
N LEU A 82 -10.69 11.79 -4.53
CA LEU A 82 -9.34 12.30 -4.26
C LEU A 82 -9.35 13.81 -4.05
N ALA A 83 -10.00 14.56 -4.95
CA ALA A 83 -10.08 16.01 -4.84
C ALA A 83 -10.78 16.45 -3.54
N LEU A 84 -11.87 15.76 -3.15
CA LEU A 84 -12.56 16.03 -1.90
C LEU A 84 -11.69 15.70 -0.68
N ALA A 85 -11.01 14.55 -0.70
CA ALA A 85 -10.12 14.14 0.38
C ALA A 85 -8.96 15.12 0.57
N VAL A 86 -8.34 15.57 -0.53
CA VAL A 86 -7.28 16.60 -0.50
C VAL A 86 -7.80 17.90 0.08
N LYS A 87 -8.96 18.37 -0.37
CA LYS A 87 -9.57 19.61 0.14
C LYS A 87 -9.88 19.53 1.63
N ARG A 88 -10.38 18.38 2.11
CA ARG A 88 -10.90 18.23 3.47
C ARG A 88 -9.84 17.86 4.51
N PHE A 89 -8.85 17.06 4.13
CA PHE A 89 -7.93 16.42 5.05
C PHE A 89 -6.45 16.69 4.77
N ARG A 90 -6.10 17.22 3.58
CA ARG A 90 -4.72 17.52 3.16
C ARG A 90 -3.74 16.36 3.43
N PRO A 91 -4.02 15.15 2.89
CA PRO A 91 -3.13 14.02 3.07
C PRO A 91 -1.78 14.29 2.41
N GLY A 92 -0.71 13.73 2.99
CA GLY A 92 0.60 13.68 2.35
C GLY A 92 0.58 12.78 1.11
N PRO A 93 1.50 13.01 0.15
CA PRO A 93 1.61 12.14 -1.01
C PRO A 93 2.06 10.75 -0.59
N ALA A 94 1.34 9.71 -0.97
CA ALA A 94 1.97 8.41 -1.17
C ALA A 94 2.87 8.56 -2.39
N GLY A 95 4.14 8.16 -2.30
CA GLY A 95 5.08 8.16 -3.42
C GLY A 95 4.49 7.63 -4.75
N ARG A 96 5.09 8.12 -5.84
CA ARG A 96 4.60 8.08 -7.24
C ARG A 96 4.37 6.65 -7.78
N ARG A 97 3.40 6.56 -8.71
CA ARG A 97 3.08 5.45 -9.63
C ARG A 97 4.33 4.72 -10.16
N GLU A 98 4.38 3.40 -9.95
CA GLU A 98 5.22 2.52 -10.77
C GLU A 98 4.66 2.52 -12.19
N THR A 99 5.53 2.84 -13.14
CA THR A 99 5.30 2.76 -14.57
C THR A 99 4.92 1.34 -14.98
N ALA A 100 3.86 1.26 -15.79
CA ALA A 100 3.44 0.18 -16.67
C ALA A 100 4.35 -1.07 -16.69
N PHE A 101 3.80 -2.20 -16.24
CA PHE A 101 4.27 -3.50 -16.65
C PHE A 101 3.80 -3.72 -18.10
N THR A 102 4.58 -3.26 -19.06
CA THR A 102 4.46 -3.72 -20.45
C THR A 102 5.30 -4.99 -20.59
N SER A 103 4.64 -6.10 -20.89
CA SER A 103 5.22 -7.24 -21.61
C SER A 103 4.20 -7.66 -22.65
#